data_AF-A0A534N2X3-F1
#
_entry.id   AF-A0A534N2X3-F1
#
_cell.length_a   1.000
_cell.length_b   1.000
_cell.length_c   1.000
_cell.angle_alpha   90.00
_cell.angle_beta   90.00
_cell.angle_gamma   90.00
#
_symmetry.space_group_name_H-M   'P 1'
#
loop_
_entity.id
_entity.type
_entity.pdbx_description
1 polymer ?
#
loop_
_entity_poly.entity_id
_entity_poly.type
_entity_poly.pdbx_seq_one_letter_code
_entity_poly.pdbx_strand_id
1 'polypeptide(L)'
;MGPMIEGLDQLLDGYGQPGVPELRGLVQELLGGASATGRFVGHSELKPETRRVFRLRFAVDGQPGTLIAKRLSPATAGRIELAVKRWLPAVGLGDLGPPLAGSVADPHGACVWHVYDDLGPHELDPRHASAEAVQASVEQIARLHTRFAGHALLGEVRLHGGDLGMHFFESNVRDAIYALDAWTAGPIHESLRNRLLRRLDALRRELPDRRRLVEEWGGPETLLHGDLWAENVFVTPGPHGLSLRLIDWDYVGVGPFSYDLSTFLLRFPSERRPSILEFYRNAVEESGWELPTPDNLNALFETAEYARFANRIIWPAIALVTDKAEWGAAALAEVEDPSSRLPCPCLRPTPRATRRNEDADRRPRRLQYGRLRGGRRPFLGLPPIRPRAAPTRLRRLLVGRLSNHGPCRSGRRGVGHVPRADATIRARRQIFRLPNGCRDASFRVADALRRCEPRGGGSRL
;
A
#
# COMPACT_ATOMS: atom_id res chain seq x y z
N MET A 1 -34.20 -20.85 -22.86
CA MET A 1 -33.11 -20.13 -22.17
C MET A 1 -32.25 -21.19 -21.51
N GLY A 2 -30.92 -21.13 -21.69
CA GLY A 2 -30.00 -22.10 -21.09
C GLY A 2 -29.85 -21.92 -19.57
N PRO A 3 -29.12 -22.83 -18.90
CA PRO A 3 -28.97 -22.77 -17.45
C PRO A 3 -28.32 -21.44 -17.02
N MET A 4 -28.86 -20.91 -15.93
CA MET A 4 -28.63 -19.57 -15.43
C MET A 4 -28.62 -19.66 -13.91
N ILE A 5 -27.73 -18.92 -13.24
CA ILE A 5 -27.70 -18.88 -11.77
C ILE A 5 -28.96 -18.15 -11.28
N GLU A 6 -29.91 -18.89 -10.74
CA GLU A 6 -31.19 -18.37 -10.22
C GLU A 6 -30.94 -17.34 -9.10
N GLY A 7 -31.63 -16.20 -9.14
CA GLY A 7 -31.50 -15.14 -8.13
C GLY A 7 -30.23 -14.29 -8.22
N LEU A 8 -29.37 -14.46 -9.23
CA LEU A 8 -28.16 -13.63 -9.40
C LEU A 8 -28.48 -12.15 -9.65
N ASP A 9 -29.68 -11.84 -10.13
CA ASP A 9 -30.26 -10.49 -10.24
C ASP A 9 -30.46 -9.81 -8.88
N GLN A 10 -30.54 -10.58 -7.79
CA GLN A 10 -30.64 -10.09 -6.40
C GLN A 10 -29.27 -9.81 -5.77
N LEU A 11 -28.16 -10.14 -6.46
CA LEU A 11 -26.81 -9.94 -5.93
C LEU A 11 -26.58 -8.47 -5.57
N LEU A 12 -26.35 -8.22 -4.28
CA LEU A 12 -26.18 -6.90 -3.68
C LEU A 12 -27.30 -5.89 -4.00
N ASP A 13 -28.52 -6.37 -4.28
CA ASP A 13 -29.66 -5.47 -4.48
C ASP A 13 -30.00 -4.68 -3.20
N GLY A 14 -30.50 -3.45 -3.36
CA GLY A 14 -30.75 -2.51 -2.27
C GLY A 14 -29.49 -1.88 -1.63
N TYR A 15 -28.27 -2.34 -1.95
CA TYR A 15 -27.04 -1.78 -1.37
C TYR A 15 -26.52 -0.49 -2.02
N GLY A 16 -27.09 -0.07 -3.16
CA GLY A 16 -26.71 1.18 -3.85
C GLY A 16 -25.26 1.19 -4.34
N GLN A 17 -24.69 0.03 -4.66
CA GLN A 17 -23.29 -0.10 -5.04
C GLN A 17 -23.11 0.15 -6.57
N PRO A 18 -22.03 0.85 -6.99
CA PRO A 18 -21.66 0.98 -8.40
C PRO A 18 -21.07 -0.31 -8.97
N GLY A 19 -21.06 -0.48 -10.29
CA GLY A 19 -20.47 -1.63 -10.99
C GLY A 19 -21.12 -3.00 -10.70
N VAL A 20 -22.34 -3.04 -10.14
CA VAL A 20 -23.02 -4.30 -9.78
C VAL A 20 -23.46 -5.14 -10.98
N PRO A 21 -24.00 -4.58 -12.08
CA PRO A 21 -24.29 -5.37 -13.29
C PRO A 21 -23.05 -6.08 -13.85
N GLU A 22 -21.90 -5.39 -13.82
CA GLU A 22 -20.62 -5.89 -14.28
C GLU A 22 -20.09 -6.99 -13.35
N LEU A 23 -20.20 -6.80 -12.03
CA LEU A 23 -19.90 -7.84 -11.04
C LEU A 23 -20.77 -9.10 -11.24
N ARG A 24 -22.07 -8.94 -11.56
CA ARG A 24 -22.95 -10.09 -11.85
C ARG A 24 -22.50 -10.85 -13.09
N GLY A 25 -22.12 -10.15 -14.15
CA GLY A 25 -21.55 -10.76 -15.35
C GLY A 25 -20.28 -11.57 -15.05
N LEU A 26 -19.32 -10.97 -14.33
CA LEU A 26 -18.09 -11.66 -13.90
C LEU A 26 -18.38 -12.88 -13.03
N VAL A 27 -19.28 -12.76 -12.04
CA VAL A 27 -19.66 -13.88 -11.18
C VAL A 27 -20.34 -14.99 -11.98
N GLN A 28 -21.18 -14.66 -12.96
CA GLN A 28 -21.78 -15.66 -13.84
C GLN A 28 -20.71 -16.42 -14.64
N GLU A 29 -19.73 -15.71 -15.22
CA GLU A 29 -18.61 -16.33 -15.94
C GLU A 29 -17.79 -17.26 -15.05
N LEU A 30 -17.39 -16.79 -13.86
CA LEU A 30 -16.61 -17.57 -12.88
C LEU A 30 -17.32 -18.83 -12.39
N LEU A 31 -18.65 -18.83 -12.33
CA LEU A 31 -19.46 -19.98 -11.93
C LEU A 31 -19.78 -20.94 -13.09
N GLY A 32 -19.16 -20.78 -14.28
CA GLY A 32 -19.36 -21.67 -15.44
C GLY A 32 -20.29 -21.11 -16.53
N GLY A 33 -20.61 -19.82 -16.48
CA GLY A 33 -21.31 -19.09 -17.54
C GLY A 33 -22.74 -19.57 -17.79
N ALA A 34 -23.14 -19.65 -19.05
CA ALA A 34 -24.45 -20.11 -19.49
C ALA A 34 -24.59 -21.66 -19.54
N SER A 35 -23.61 -22.39 -19.00
CA SER A 35 -23.59 -23.86 -18.96
C SER A 35 -23.86 -24.42 -17.56
N ALA A 36 -23.65 -23.63 -16.51
CA ALA A 36 -23.77 -24.07 -15.12
C ALA A 36 -25.19 -23.89 -14.58
N THR A 37 -25.69 -24.91 -13.87
CA THR A 37 -27.01 -24.83 -13.20
C THR A 37 -26.80 -24.54 -11.72
N GLY A 38 -27.40 -23.46 -11.21
CA GLY A 38 -27.25 -23.13 -9.81
C GLY A 38 -28.18 -22.02 -9.34
N ARG A 39 -28.00 -21.63 -8.08
CA ARG A 39 -28.71 -20.52 -7.45
C ARG A 39 -27.78 -19.67 -6.59
N PHE A 40 -28.03 -18.38 -6.55
CA PHE A 40 -27.52 -17.49 -5.51
C PHE A 40 -28.26 -17.79 -4.20
N VAL A 41 -27.50 -18.04 -3.14
CA VAL A 41 -28.02 -18.39 -1.80
C VAL A 41 -28.09 -17.15 -0.91
N GLY A 42 -27.34 -16.10 -1.25
CA GLY A 42 -27.28 -14.82 -0.53
C GLY A 42 -25.85 -14.37 -0.26
N HIS A 43 -25.71 -13.29 0.52
CA HIS A 43 -24.40 -12.72 0.87
C HIS A 43 -24.32 -12.34 2.34
N SER A 44 -23.11 -12.03 2.81
CA SER A 44 -22.85 -11.39 4.10
C SER A 44 -21.73 -10.36 3.99
N GLU A 45 -21.92 -9.20 4.64
CA GLU A 45 -20.91 -8.15 4.76
C GLU A 45 -19.77 -8.61 5.69
N LEU A 46 -18.52 -8.63 5.19
CA LEU A 46 -17.34 -8.96 6.00
C LEU A 46 -16.72 -7.73 6.69
N LYS A 47 -16.97 -6.53 6.13
CA LYS A 47 -16.61 -5.22 6.72
C LYS A 47 -17.84 -4.28 6.66
N PRO A 48 -18.84 -4.46 7.55
CA PRO A 48 -20.11 -3.71 7.53
C PRO A 48 -19.94 -2.19 7.54
N GLU A 49 -18.95 -1.71 8.27
CA GLU A 49 -18.56 -0.29 8.38
C GLU A 49 -18.13 0.35 7.05
N THR A 50 -17.63 -0.43 6.09
CA THR A 50 -17.25 0.10 4.75
C THR A 50 -18.23 -0.28 3.65
N ARG A 51 -18.96 -1.39 3.80
CA ARG A 51 -19.79 -2.03 2.75
C ARG A 51 -19.03 -2.16 1.43
N ARG A 52 -17.79 -2.67 1.51
CA ARG A 52 -16.89 -2.90 0.36
C ARG A 52 -16.47 -4.36 0.20
N VAL A 53 -16.70 -5.21 1.19
CA VAL A 53 -16.27 -6.62 1.18
C VAL A 53 -17.46 -7.51 1.50
N PHE A 54 -17.82 -8.39 0.57
CA PHE A 54 -18.98 -9.25 0.64
C PHE A 54 -18.58 -10.71 0.39
N ARG A 55 -18.97 -11.61 1.29
CA ARG A 55 -18.94 -13.06 1.05
C ARG A 55 -20.23 -13.44 0.34
N LEU A 56 -20.13 -13.87 -0.91
CA LEU A 56 -21.21 -14.33 -1.77
C LEU A 56 -21.33 -15.85 -1.65
N ARG A 57 -22.56 -16.38 -1.61
CA ARG A 57 -22.83 -17.82 -1.45
C ARG A 57 -23.69 -18.32 -2.59
N PHE A 58 -23.35 -19.49 -3.10
CA PHE A 58 -24.02 -20.14 -4.23
C PHE A 58 -24.24 -21.62 -3.94
N ALA A 59 -25.17 -22.22 -4.67
CA ALA A 59 -25.22 -23.67 -4.85
C ALA A 59 -25.20 -23.93 -6.36
N VAL A 60 -24.12 -24.53 -6.87
CA VAL A 60 -23.92 -24.82 -8.30
C VAL A 60 -23.75 -26.32 -8.46
N ASP A 61 -24.51 -26.93 -9.36
CA ASP A 61 -24.61 -28.38 -9.59
C ASP A 61 -24.80 -29.18 -8.28
N GLY A 62 -25.57 -28.60 -7.34
CA GLY A 62 -25.85 -29.15 -6.01
C GLY A 62 -24.76 -28.93 -4.95
N GLN A 63 -23.59 -28.41 -5.32
CA GLN A 63 -22.48 -28.16 -4.40
C GLN A 63 -22.50 -26.71 -3.86
N PRO A 64 -22.26 -26.49 -2.55
CA PRO A 64 -22.11 -25.15 -2.01
C PRO A 64 -20.79 -24.51 -2.46
N GLY A 65 -20.84 -23.25 -2.87
CA GLY A 65 -19.69 -22.46 -3.30
C GLY A 65 -19.68 -21.06 -2.70
N THR A 66 -18.51 -20.50 -2.46
CA THR A 66 -18.33 -19.18 -1.83
C THR A 66 -17.24 -18.37 -2.52
N LEU A 67 -17.53 -17.09 -2.76
CA LEU A 67 -16.63 -16.12 -3.38
C LEU A 67 -16.59 -14.83 -2.55
N ILE A 68 -15.44 -14.14 -2.52
CA ILE A 68 -15.30 -12.84 -1.88
C ILE A 68 -15.26 -11.73 -2.94
N ALA A 69 -16.26 -10.84 -2.93
CA ALA A 69 -16.28 -9.65 -3.75
C ALA A 69 -15.77 -8.42 -2.95
N LYS A 70 -14.67 -7.80 -3.42
CA LYS A 70 -14.08 -6.58 -2.85
C LYS A 70 -14.18 -5.42 -3.84
N ARG A 71 -14.81 -4.32 -3.43
CA ARG A 71 -14.85 -3.06 -4.19
C ARG A 71 -13.63 -2.19 -3.86
N LEU A 72 -12.91 -1.79 -4.89
CA LEU A 72 -11.63 -1.07 -4.82
C LEU A 72 -11.66 0.23 -5.62
N SER A 73 -10.73 1.14 -5.30
CA SER A 73 -10.40 2.23 -6.24
C SER A 73 -9.62 1.65 -7.43
N PRO A 74 -9.73 2.22 -8.65
CA PRO A 74 -8.99 1.71 -9.81
C PRO A 74 -7.47 1.64 -9.60
N ALA A 75 -6.89 2.58 -8.84
CA ALA A 75 -5.46 2.58 -8.51
C ALA A 75 -5.08 1.43 -7.57
N THR A 76 -5.91 1.14 -6.56
CA THR A 76 -5.71 0.01 -5.63
C THR A 76 -5.87 -1.32 -6.37
N ALA A 77 -6.90 -1.45 -7.21
CA ALA A 77 -7.15 -2.63 -8.03
C ALA A 77 -5.96 -2.97 -8.94
N GLY A 78 -5.53 -2.01 -9.76
CA GLY A 78 -4.40 -2.21 -10.68
C GLY A 78 -3.09 -2.58 -9.96
N ARG A 79 -2.86 -2.03 -8.76
CA ARG A 79 -1.71 -2.40 -7.91
C ARG A 79 -1.77 -3.87 -7.45
N ILE A 80 -2.92 -4.33 -6.95
CA ILE A 80 -3.09 -5.73 -6.52
C ILE A 80 -2.96 -6.66 -7.73
N GLU A 81 -3.52 -6.30 -8.88
CA GLU A 81 -3.36 -7.08 -10.10
C GLU A 81 -1.90 -7.20 -10.53
N LEU A 82 -1.11 -6.13 -10.44
CA LEU A 82 0.34 -6.20 -10.70
C LEU A 82 1.05 -7.10 -9.68
N ALA A 83 0.71 -7.02 -8.39
CA ALA A 83 1.28 -7.91 -7.37
C ALA A 83 1.00 -9.40 -7.69
N VAL A 84 -0.26 -9.76 -7.93
CA VAL A 84 -0.72 -11.14 -8.14
C VAL A 84 -0.31 -11.69 -9.52
N LYS A 85 -0.54 -10.93 -10.60
CA LYS A 85 -0.38 -11.43 -11.98
C LYS A 85 1.03 -11.24 -12.54
N ARG A 86 1.88 -10.43 -11.88
CA ARG A 86 3.21 -10.06 -12.43
C ARG A 86 4.35 -10.13 -11.42
N TRP A 87 4.28 -9.43 -10.30
CA TRP A 87 5.42 -9.32 -9.37
C TRP A 87 5.68 -10.66 -8.66
N LEU A 88 4.69 -11.20 -7.95
CA LEU A 88 4.85 -12.46 -7.21
C LEU A 88 5.19 -13.65 -8.13
N PRO A 89 4.56 -13.84 -9.31
CA PRO A 89 4.97 -14.88 -10.26
C PRO A 89 6.42 -14.75 -10.75
N ALA A 90 6.93 -13.53 -10.95
CA ALA A 90 8.28 -13.31 -11.50
C ALA A 90 9.42 -13.86 -10.63
N VAL A 91 9.17 -14.11 -9.33
CA VAL A 91 10.15 -14.70 -8.40
C VAL A 91 9.80 -16.11 -7.92
N GLY A 92 8.75 -16.73 -8.50
CA GLY A 92 8.25 -18.05 -8.09
C GLY A 92 7.46 -18.03 -6.78
N LEU A 93 6.67 -16.96 -6.57
CA LEU A 93 5.77 -16.76 -5.44
C LEU A 93 4.31 -16.48 -5.89
N GLY A 94 3.92 -16.83 -7.12
CA GLY A 94 2.57 -16.55 -7.65
C GLY A 94 1.42 -17.03 -6.75
N ASP A 95 1.63 -18.15 -6.06
CA ASP A 95 0.72 -18.69 -5.05
C ASP A 95 0.66 -17.90 -3.74
N LEU A 96 1.59 -16.98 -3.43
CA LEU A 96 1.59 -16.28 -2.13
C LEU A 96 0.54 -15.16 -2.05
N GLY A 97 0.06 -14.66 -3.18
CA GLY A 97 -0.95 -13.60 -3.23
C GLY A 97 -2.37 -14.07 -2.91
N PRO A 98 -3.37 -13.17 -2.86
CA PRO A 98 -4.76 -13.57 -2.72
C PRO A 98 -5.22 -14.35 -3.96
N PRO A 99 -6.12 -15.34 -3.82
CA PRO A 99 -6.61 -16.14 -4.94
C PRO A 99 -7.59 -15.33 -5.81
N LEU A 100 -7.06 -14.44 -6.64
CA LEU A 100 -7.83 -13.54 -7.50
C LEU A 100 -8.44 -14.33 -8.67
N ALA A 101 -9.69 -14.72 -8.53
CA ALA A 101 -10.46 -15.41 -9.57
C ALA A 101 -10.76 -14.48 -10.77
N GLY A 102 -11.06 -13.20 -10.52
CA GLY A 102 -11.28 -12.23 -11.59
C GLY A 102 -11.45 -10.78 -11.12
N SER A 103 -11.47 -9.86 -12.08
CA SER A 103 -11.68 -8.42 -11.84
C SER A 103 -12.53 -7.80 -12.94
N VAL A 104 -13.36 -6.81 -12.59
CA VAL A 104 -14.19 -6.06 -13.53
C VAL A 104 -14.37 -4.61 -13.09
N ALA A 105 -14.25 -3.67 -14.04
CA ALA A 105 -14.38 -2.25 -13.78
C ALA A 105 -15.82 -1.77 -13.94
N ASP A 106 -16.23 -0.80 -13.12
CA ASP A 106 -17.43 0.01 -13.36
C ASP A 106 -17.27 0.79 -14.69
N PRO A 107 -18.30 0.87 -15.57
CA PRO A 107 -18.17 1.49 -16.90
C PRO A 107 -17.83 2.98 -16.87
N HIS A 108 -18.06 3.67 -15.74
CA HIS A 108 -17.72 5.07 -15.53
C HIS A 108 -16.37 5.25 -14.81
N GLY A 109 -15.66 4.15 -14.53
CA GLY A 109 -14.36 4.15 -13.83
C GLY A 109 -14.47 4.49 -12.35
N ALA A 110 -15.66 4.44 -11.75
CA ALA A 110 -15.86 4.84 -10.35
C ALA A 110 -15.23 3.86 -9.35
N CYS A 111 -15.16 2.58 -9.70
CA CYS A 111 -14.52 1.53 -8.92
C CYS A 111 -14.12 0.34 -9.80
N VAL A 112 -13.39 -0.59 -9.21
CA VAL A 112 -13.17 -1.94 -9.75
C VAL A 112 -13.61 -2.95 -8.69
N TRP A 113 -14.29 -4.00 -9.12
CA TRP A 113 -14.59 -5.16 -8.30
C TRP A 113 -13.53 -6.23 -8.55
N HIS A 114 -12.93 -6.74 -7.47
CA HIS A 114 -12.17 -7.98 -7.49
C HIS A 114 -13.02 -9.09 -6.88
N VAL A 115 -12.99 -10.27 -7.49
CA VAL A 115 -13.58 -11.49 -6.98
C VAL A 115 -12.46 -12.48 -6.67
N TYR A 116 -12.48 -13.00 -5.45
CA TYR A 116 -11.50 -13.97 -4.96
C TYR A 116 -12.19 -15.27 -4.56
N ASP A 117 -11.46 -16.38 -4.62
CA ASP A 117 -11.87 -17.61 -3.94
C ASP A 117 -11.89 -17.37 -2.43
N ASP A 118 -12.88 -17.93 -1.75
CA ASP A 118 -13.03 -17.80 -0.30
C ASP A 118 -12.08 -18.76 0.43
N LEU A 119 -11.09 -18.19 1.12
CA LEU A 119 -10.11 -18.95 1.91
C LEU A 119 -10.68 -19.50 3.24
N GLY A 120 -11.97 -19.28 3.53
CA GLY A 120 -12.61 -19.78 4.75
C GLY A 120 -12.10 -19.09 6.02
N PRO A 121 -12.35 -19.67 7.21
CA PRO A 121 -11.93 -19.10 8.50
C PRO A 121 -10.50 -19.58 8.87
N HIS A 122 -9.53 -19.34 8.00
CA HIS A 122 -8.15 -19.83 8.13
C HIS A 122 -7.11 -18.73 8.40
N GLU A 123 -7.58 -17.61 8.95
CA GLU A 123 -6.80 -16.47 9.43
C GLU A 123 -5.83 -16.90 10.57
N LEU A 124 -4.59 -16.40 10.56
CA LEU A 124 -3.58 -16.73 11.56
C LEU A 124 -3.85 -16.01 12.89
N ASP A 125 -4.50 -16.68 13.85
CA ASP A 125 -4.73 -16.15 15.20
C ASP A 125 -3.39 -15.98 15.98
N PRO A 126 -2.95 -14.75 16.34
CA PRO A 126 -1.70 -14.54 17.05
C PRO A 126 -1.61 -15.20 18.43
N ARG A 127 -2.76 -15.44 19.07
CA ARG A 127 -2.87 -16.01 20.42
C ARG A 127 -2.84 -17.54 20.37
N HIS A 128 -3.52 -18.15 19.41
CA HIS A 128 -3.78 -19.59 19.40
C HIS A 128 -3.11 -20.37 18.25
N ALA A 129 -2.55 -19.71 17.23
CA ALA A 129 -1.87 -20.40 16.13
C ALA A 129 -0.70 -21.26 16.62
N SER A 130 -0.56 -22.47 16.06
CA SER A 130 0.50 -23.43 16.39
C SER A 130 1.89 -22.88 16.06
N ALA A 131 2.94 -23.48 16.64
CA ALA A 131 4.32 -23.13 16.30
C ALA A 131 4.61 -23.37 14.81
N GLU A 132 4.13 -24.49 14.25
CA GLU A 132 4.27 -24.86 12.84
C GLU A 132 3.62 -23.85 11.89
N ALA A 133 2.37 -23.44 12.15
CA ALA A 133 1.68 -22.45 11.31
C ALA A 133 2.36 -21.08 11.34
N VAL A 134 2.89 -20.67 12.50
CA VAL A 134 3.62 -19.42 12.65
C VAL A 134 5.01 -19.51 11.99
N GLN A 135 5.73 -20.62 12.13
CA GLN A 135 7.00 -20.86 11.46
C GLN A 135 6.83 -20.80 9.93
N ALA A 136 5.90 -21.58 9.37
CA ALA A 136 5.63 -21.57 7.93
C ALA A 136 5.23 -20.18 7.40
N SER A 137 4.47 -19.40 8.20
CA SER A 137 4.14 -18.00 7.88
C SER A 137 5.39 -17.13 7.77
N VAL A 138 6.26 -17.20 8.77
CA VAL A 138 7.50 -16.43 8.83
C VAL A 138 8.47 -16.82 7.72
N GLU A 139 8.59 -18.11 7.40
CA GLU A 139 9.42 -18.61 6.31
C GLU A 139 8.96 -18.09 4.95
N GLN A 140 7.64 -18.01 4.67
CA GLN A 140 7.15 -17.41 3.43
C GLN A 140 7.36 -15.89 3.39
N ILE A 141 7.28 -15.19 4.52
CA ILE A 141 7.60 -13.75 4.62
C ILE A 141 9.10 -13.51 4.38
N ALA A 142 9.97 -14.32 4.97
CA ALA A 142 11.40 -14.31 4.71
C ALA A 142 11.69 -14.59 3.23
N ARG A 143 11.04 -15.60 2.64
CA ARG A 143 11.16 -15.94 1.21
C ARG A 143 10.69 -14.80 0.29
N LEU A 144 9.62 -14.09 0.63
CA LEU A 144 9.20 -12.88 -0.07
C LEU A 144 10.30 -11.81 -0.06
N HIS A 145 10.83 -11.52 1.13
CA HIS A 145 11.85 -10.50 1.31
C HIS A 145 13.19 -10.85 0.63
N THR A 146 13.67 -12.10 0.74
CA THR A 146 14.95 -12.50 0.12
C THR A 146 14.85 -12.60 -1.39
N ARG A 147 13.72 -13.07 -1.93
CA ARG A 147 13.49 -13.18 -3.38
C ARG A 147 13.41 -11.83 -4.10
N PHE A 148 12.96 -10.79 -3.40
CA PHE A 148 12.86 -9.43 -3.94
C PHE A 148 14.04 -8.51 -3.57
N ALA A 149 14.96 -8.96 -2.72
CA ALA A 149 16.13 -8.19 -2.30
C ALA A 149 16.93 -7.63 -3.50
N GLY A 150 16.88 -6.31 -3.72
CA GLY A 150 17.55 -5.64 -4.84
C GLY A 150 17.01 -6.01 -6.23
N HIS A 151 15.82 -6.60 -6.33
CA HIS A 151 15.29 -7.14 -7.59
C HIS A 151 14.91 -6.03 -8.60
N ALA A 152 15.11 -6.28 -9.89
CA ALA A 152 14.91 -5.27 -10.94
C ALA A 152 13.47 -4.72 -11.03
N LEU A 153 12.46 -5.49 -10.61
CA LEU A 153 11.06 -5.03 -10.58
C LEU A 153 10.77 -4.01 -9.48
N LEU A 154 11.65 -3.79 -8.50
CA LEU A 154 11.40 -2.81 -7.42
C LEU A 154 11.16 -1.39 -7.93
N GLY A 155 11.71 -1.01 -9.10
CA GLY A 155 11.39 0.26 -9.74
C GLY A 155 9.91 0.39 -10.15
N GLU A 156 9.32 -0.70 -10.63
CA GLU A 156 7.89 -0.77 -11.00
C GLU A 156 6.99 -0.86 -9.76
N VAL A 157 7.40 -1.64 -8.76
CA VAL A 157 6.72 -1.71 -7.45
C VAL A 157 6.68 -0.33 -6.79
N ARG A 158 7.78 0.44 -6.81
CA ARG A 158 7.82 1.79 -6.25
C ARG A 158 6.90 2.76 -7.01
N LEU A 159 6.77 2.60 -8.33
CA LEU A 159 5.91 3.45 -9.17
C LEU A 159 4.42 3.22 -8.91
N HIS A 160 3.98 1.97 -8.74
CA HIS A 160 2.55 1.61 -8.62
C HIS A 160 2.10 1.31 -7.18
N GLY A 161 2.95 0.65 -6.40
CA GLY A 161 2.77 0.35 -4.99
C GLY A 161 3.06 1.57 -4.11
N GLY A 162 4.33 1.96 -4.08
CA GLY A 162 4.83 3.12 -3.35
C GLY A 162 6.19 2.88 -2.70
N ASP A 163 6.65 3.88 -1.96
CA ASP A 163 7.85 3.83 -1.14
C ASP A 163 7.44 3.77 0.34
N LEU A 164 8.01 2.83 1.08
CA LEU A 164 7.83 2.58 2.51
C LEU A 164 9.18 2.63 3.26
N GLY A 165 10.23 3.14 2.61
CA GLY A 165 11.58 3.28 3.16
C GLY A 165 11.79 4.60 3.90
N MET A 166 13.04 5.06 3.95
CA MET A 166 13.39 6.27 4.73
C MET A 166 12.71 7.55 4.20
N HIS A 167 12.41 7.61 2.89
CA HIS A 167 11.63 8.72 2.31
C HIS A 167 10.19 8.75 2.86
N PHE A 168 9.56 7.59 3.09
CA PHE A 168 8.24 7.49 3.72
C PHE A 168 8.26 8.00 5.16
N PHE A 169 9.29 7.68 5.96
CA PHE A 169 9.46 8.26 7.29
C PHE A 169 9.57 9.80 7.24
N GLU A 170 10.47 10.30 6.39
CA GLU A 170 10.76 11.74 6.26
C GLU A 170 9.56 12.55 5.79
N SER A 171 8.87 12.09 4.74
CA SER A 171 7.67 12.76 4.22
C SER A 171 6.54 12.74 5.23
N ASN A 172 6.25 11.59 5.87
CA ASN A 172 5.17 11.51 6.85
C ASN A 172 5.42 12.41 8.08
N VAL A 173 6.64 12.45 8.61
CA VAL A 173 6.98 13.33 9.76
C VAL A 173 6.81 14.79 9.38
N ARG A 174 7.29 15.21 8.20
CA ARG A 174 7.12 16.58 7.68
C ARG A 174 5.65 16.93 7.49
N ASP A 175 4.90 16.08 6.81
CA ASP A 175 3.52 16.37 6.40
C ASP A 175 2.56 16.31 7.60
N ALA A 176 2.86 15.48 8.61
CA ALA A 176 2.14 15.47 9.89
C ALA A 176 2.36 16.77 10.70
N ILE A 177 3.60 17.30 10.71
CA ILE A 177 3.88 18.61 11.32
C ILE A 177 3.09 19.70 10.60
N TYR A 178 3.14 19.77 9.26
CA TYR A 178 2.41 20.78 8.49
C TYR A 178 0.89 20.72 8.72
N ALA A 179 0.31 19.52 8.77
CA ALA A 179 -1.12 19.35 9.01
C ALA A 179 -1.54 19.79 10.43
N LEU A 180 -0.74 19.47 11.45
CA LEU A 180 -0.99 19.91 12.83
C LEU A 180 -0.72 21.41 13.02
N ASP A 181 0.30 21.97 12.37
CA ASP A 181 0.60 23.41 12.43
C ASP A 181 -0.56 24.23 11.86
N ALA A 182 -1.13 23.80 10.73
CA ALA A 182 -2.30 24.42 10.12
C ALA A 182 -3.59 24.29 10.96
N TRP A 183 -3.68 23.30 11.85
CA TRP A 183 -4.84 23.12 12.72
C TRP A 183 -4.86 24.16 13.85
N THR A 184 -5.75 25.14 13.74
CA THR A 184 -6.09 26.06 14.83
C THR A 184 -6.93 25.34 15.89
N ALA A 185 -6.27 24.53 16.73
CA ALA A 185 -6.90 23.82 17.82
C ALA A 185 -7.53 24.80 18.83
N GLY A 186 -8.80 24.60 19.19
CA GLY A 186 -9.44 25.32 20.29
C GLY A 186 -8.85 24.89 21.66
N PRO A 187 -9.15 25.62 22.75
CA PRO A 187 -8.52 25.42 24.06
C PRO A 187 -8.56 23.98 24.60
N ILE A 188 -9.62 23.22 24.26
CA ILE A 188 -9.79 21.81 24.65
C ILE A 188 -8.71 20.91 24.00
N HIS A 189 -8.31 21.18 22.77
CA HIS A 189 -7.43 20.32 21.98
C HIS A 189 -5.99 20.85 21.82
N GLU A 190 -5.72 22.09 22.25
CA GLU A 190 -4.39 22.70 22.19
C GLU A 190 -3.32 21.83 22.88
N SER A 191 -3.64 21.24 24.04
CA SER A 191 -2.70 20.38 24.76
C SER A 191 -2.31 19.12 23.96
N LEU A 192 -3.26 18.53 23.22
CA LEU A 192 -3.06 17.35 22.37
C LEU A 192 -2.20 17.69 21.16
N ARG A 193 -2.57 18.75 20.42
CA ARG A 193 -1.79 19.29 19.28
C ARG A 193 -0.33 19.53 19.70
N ASN A 194 -0.13 20.19 20.84
CA ASN A 194 1.21 20.54 21.32
C ASN A 194 2.01 19.31 21.82
N ARG A 195 1.36 18.24 22.30
CA ARG A 195 2.05 16.96 22.61
C ARG A 195 2.48 16.23 21.33
N LEU A 196 1.61 16.16 20.33
CA LEU A 196 1.90 15.53 19.04
C LEU A 196 3.02 16.26 18.27
N LEU A 197 2.96 17.59 18.17
CA LEU A 197 4.02 18.41 17.56
C LEU A 197 5.38 18.17 18.23
N ARG A 198 5.46 18.22 19.57
CA ARG A 198 6.72 17.94 20.29
C ARG A 198 7.29 16.54 20.00
N ARG A 199 6.44 15.53 19.79
CA ARG A 199 6.86 14.17 19.46
C ARG A 199 7.38 14.09 18.02
N LEU A 200 6.69 14.72 17.06
CA LEU A 200 7.15 14.81 15.68
C LEU A 200 8.45 15.63 15.55
N ASP A 201 8.63 16.67 16.35
CA ASP A 201 9.87 17.45 16.44
C ASP A 201 11.05 16.68 17.04
N ALA A 202 10.80 15.68 17.89
CA ALA A 202 11.84 14.74 18.30
C ALA A 202 12.23 13.83 17.12
N LEU A 203 11.25 13.20 16.46
CA LEU A 203 11.48 12.35 15.29
C LEU A 203 12.18 13.08 14.13
N ARG A 204 11.85 14.35 13.90
CA ARG A 204 12.50 15.23 12.91
C ARG A 204 13.98 15.49 13.23
N ARG A 205 14.35 15.57 14.52
CA ARG A 205 15.75 15.71 14.95
C ARG A 205 16.53 14.40 14.90
N GLU A 206 15.86 13.27 15.12
CA GLU A 206 16.44 11.92 15.00
C GLU A 206 16.64 11.46 13.54
N LEU A 207 16.04 12.17 12.57
CA LEU A 207 16.02 11.78 11.16
C LEU A 207 17.41 11.46 10.57
N PRO A 208 18.50 12.25 10.80
CA PRO A 208 19.83 11.91 10.27
C PRO A 208 20.37 10.59 10.83
N ASP A 209 20.07 10.28 12.09
CA ASP A 209 20.56 9.07 12.75
C ASP A 209 19.76 7.84 12.31
N ARG A 210 18.43 7.99 12.16
CA ARG A 210 17.55 6.95 11.59
C ARG A 210 17.85 6.67 10.12
N ARG A 211 18.23 7.69 9.34
CA ARG A 211 18.69 7.50 7.95
C ARG A 211 19.96 6.65 7.91
N ARG A 212 21.00 7.00 8.68
CA ARG A 212 22.24 6.20 8.76
C ARG A 212 21.98 4.77 9.23
N LEU A 213 21.12 4.58 10.23
CA LEU A 213 20.71 3.27 10.72
C LEU A 213 20.09 2.40 9.60
N VAL A 214 19.20 2.97 8.78
CA VAL A 214 18.57 2.26 7.65
C VAL A 214 19.60 1.98 6.54
N GLU A 215 20.49 2.94 6.23
CA GLU A 215 21.57 2.79 5.24
C GLU A 215 22.60 1.71 5.64
N GLU A 216 22.93 1.60 6.93
CA GLU A 216 23.91 0.64 7.45
C GLU A 216 23.30 -0.75 7.73
N TRP A 217 22.06 -0.82 8.24
CA TRP A 217 21.49 -2.05 8.82
C TRP A 217 20.13 -2.47 8.27
N GLY A 218 19.48 -1.64 7.44
CA GLY A 218 18.18 -1.95 6.83
C GLY A 218 18.23 -3.10 5.81
N GLY A 219 19.44 -3.45 5.35
CA GLY A 219 19.66 -4.44 4.30
C GLY A 219 19.22 -3.97 2.92
N PRO A 220 19.20 -4.86 1.91
CA PRO A 220 18.67 -4.54 0.60
C PRO A 220 17.18 -4.20 0.67
N GLU A 221 16.75 -3.20 -0.12
CA GLU A 221 15.33 -2.95 -0.34
C GLU A 221 14.65 -4.17 -0.97
N THR A 222 13.40 -4.39 -0.60
CA THR A 222 12.61 -5.54 -1.07
C THR A 222 11.14 -5.18 -1.27
N LEU A 223 10.36 -6.12 -1.79
CA LEU A 223 8.91 -6.03 -1.91
C LEU A 223 8.29 -6.23 -0.52
N LEU A 224 7.48 -5.27 -0.10
CA LEU A 224 6.75 -5.27 1.16
C LEU A 224 5.25 -5.40 0.87
N HIS A 225 4.56 -6.23 1.65
CA HIS A 225 3.11 -6.31 1.72
C HIS A 225 2.48 -4.98 2.19
N GLY A 226 3.14 -4.28 3.12
CA GLY A 226 2.76 -2.93 3.55
C GLY A 226 1.68 -2.86 4.64
N ASP A 227 0.87 -3.91 4.79
CA ASP A 227 -0.15 -4.07 5.85
C ASP A 227 -0.09 -5.50 6.45
N LEU A 228 1.12 -6.00 6.77
CA LEU A 228 1.36 -7.39 7.15
C LEU A 228 0.95 -7.73 8.60
N TRP A 229 -0.34 -7.64 8.88
CA TRP A 229 -0.95 -8.15 10.10
C TRP A 229 -1.21 -9.66 9.99
N ALA A 230 -1.27 -10.37 11.11
CA ALA A 230 -1.57 -11.81 11.11
C ALA A 230 -2.97 -12.14 10.55
N GLU A 231 -3.96 -11.26 10.69
CA GLU A 231 -5.29 -11.38 10.06
C GLU A 231 -5.24 -11.40 8.52
N ASN A 232 -4.16 -10.88 7.92
CA ASN A 232 -3.93 -10.91 6.48
C ASN A 232 -3.13 -12.16 6.04
N VAL A 233 -2.77 -13.05 6.97
CA VAL A 233 -2.08 -14.31 6.70
C VAL A 233 -3.06 -15.46 6.86
N PHE A 234 -3.29 -16.21 5.78
CA PHE A 234 -4.15 -17.39 5.77
C PHE A 234 -3.28 -18.65 5.65
N VAL A 235 -3.56 -19.63 6.52
CA VAL A 235 -2.82 -20.90 6.60
C VAL A 235 -3.82 -22.04 6.48
N THR A 236 -3.85 -22.69 5.31
CA THR A 236 -4.76 -23.79 5.00
C THR A 236 -4.01 -25.11 4.85
N PRO A 237 -4.64 -26.27 5.09
CA PRO A 237 -4.08 -27.55 4.66
C PRO A 237 -3.93 -27.59 3.13
N GLY A 238 -2.83 -28.15 2.64
CA GLY A 238 -2.55 -28.35 1.22
C GLY A 238 -1.88 -29.71 0.94
N PRO A 239 -1.66 -30.05 -0.34
CA PRO A 239 -1.18 -31.39 -0.74
C PRO A 239 0.22 -31.76 -0.21
N HIS A 240 1.01 -30.78 0.22
CA HIS A 240 2.41 -30.94 0.63
C HIS A 240 2.67 -30.32 2.02
N GLY A 241 1.65 -30.25 2.88
CA GLY A 241 1.72 -29.60 4.19
C GLY A 241 0.86 -28.34 4.23
N LEU A 242 1.33 -27.28 4.90
CA LEU A 242 0.60 -26.02 4.99
C LEU A 242 0.73 -25.20 3.69
N SER A 243 -0.39 -24.74 3.16
CA SER A 243 -0.48 -23.75 2.09
C SER A 243 -0.74 -22.37 2.69
N LEU A 244 -0.08 -21.36 2.14
CA LEU A 244 -0.16 -19.99 2.65
C LEU A 244 -0.61 -19.01 1.58
N ARG A 245 -1.39 -18.02 2.01
CA ARG A 245 -1.94 -16.94 1.20
C ARG A 245 -1.88 -15.65 2.01
N LEU A 246 -1.28 -14.60 1.45
CA LEU A 246 -1.31 -13.25 1.99
C LEU A 246 -2.42 -12.48 1.29
N ILE A 247 -3.33 -11.86 2.04
CA ILE A 247 -4.44 -11.05 1.50
C ILE A 247 -4.26 -9.56 1.82
N ASP A 248 -5.05 -8.72 1.16
CA ASP A 248 -5.12 -7.28 1.44
C ASP A 248 -3.84 -6.48 1.09
N TRP A 249 -3.26 -6.79 -0.08
CA TRP A 249 -2.12 -6.09 -0.73
C TRP A 249 -2.43 -4.63 -1.14
N ASP A 250 -3.38 -3.94 -0.49
CA ASP A 250 -3.77 -2.56 -0.78
C ASP A 250 -2.60 -1.58 -0.62
N TYR A 251 -1.63 -1.90 0.25
CA TYR A 251 -0.49 -1.06 0.65
C TYR A 251 0.88 -1.56 0.19
N VAL A 252 0.93 -2.54 -0.73
CA VAL A 252 2.18 -3.09 -1.27
C VAL A 252 3.13 -2.01 -1.77
N GLY A 253 4.43 -2.13 -1.48
CA GLY A 253 5.44 -1.12 -1.80
C GLY A 253 6.88 -1.64 -1.69
N VAL A 254 7.84 -0.71 -1.70
CA VAL A 254 9.29 -1.01 -1.58
C VAL A 254 9.86 -0.39 -0.31
N GLY A 255 10.71 -1.14 0.39
CA GLY A 255 11.44 -0.63 1.55
C GLY A 255 12.27 -1.72 2.26
N PRO A 256 12.74 -1.45 3.49
CA PRO A 256 13.45 -2.44 4.29
C PRO A 256 12.48 -3.47 4.88
N PHE A 257 12.91 -4.73 4.94
CA PHE A 257 12.15 -5.86 5.53
C PHE A 257 11.59 -5.58 6.94
N SER A 258 12.28 -4.71 7.68
CA SER A 258 11.91 -4.30 9.03
C SER A 258 10.53 -3.66 9.11
N TYR A 259 10.02 -3.09 8.00
CA TYR A 259 8.68 -2.54 7.92
C TYR A 259 7.62 -3.64 8.12
N ASP A 260 7.64 -4.68 7.28
CA ASP A 260 6.66 -5.76 7.35
C ASP A 260 6.85 -6.62 8.61
N LEU A 261 8.10 -6.96 8.96
CA LEU A 261 8.40 -7.82 10.11
C LEU A 261 7.99 -7.17 11.44
N SER A 262 8.14 -5.85 11.60
CA SER A 262 7.68 -5.16 12.82
C SER A 262 6.15 -5.24 12.98
N THR A 263 5.41 -5.01 11.89
CA THR A 263 3.94 -5.11 11.84
C THR A 263 3.45 -6.50 12.25
N PHE A 264 4.09 -7.53 11.70
CA PHE A 264 3.75 -8.92 11.97
C PHE A 264 3.99 -9.27 13.45
N LEU A 265 5.20 -8.98 13.97
CA LEU A 265 5.58 -9.27 15.36
C LEU A 265 4.68 -8.57 16.38
N LEU A 266 4.23 -7.34 16.12
CA LEU A 266 3.43 -6.56 17.07
C LEU A 266 2.09 -7.20 17.42
N ARG A 267 1.49 -8.01 16.54
CA ARG A 267 0.22 -8.69 16.83
C ARG A 267 0.37 -9.91 17.75
N PHE A 268 1.57 -10.47 17.87
CA PHE A 268 1.83 -11.59 18.78
C PHE A 268 2.10 -11.10 20.22
N PRO A 269 1.72 -11.90 21.23
CA PRO A 269 2.15 -11.72 22.62
C PRO A 269 3.67 -11.58 22.72
N SER A 270 4.15 -10.72 23.64
CA SER A 270 5.57 -10.38 23.82
C SER A 270 6.47 -11.61 24.03
N GLU A 271 5.91 -12.67 24.60
CA GLU A 271 6.58 -13.92 24.95
C GLU A 271 6.85 -14.79 23.70
N ARG A 272 6.04 -14.63 22.65
CA ARG A 272 6.18 -15.36 21.38
C ARG A 272 7.13 -14.67 20.39
N ARG A 273 7.20 -13.32 20.41
CA ARG A 273 8.01 -12.53 19.47
C ARG A 273 9.46 -13.02 19.31
N PRO A 274 10.19 -13.45 20.36
CA PRO A 274 11.57 -13.94 20.22
C PRO A 274 11.70 -15.17 19.31
N SER A 275 10.87 -16.19 19.47
CA SER A 275 10.96 -17.41 18.64
C SER A 275 10.48 -17.17 17.21
N ILE A 276 9.50 -16.28 17.03
CA ILE A 276 9.03 -15.84 15.70
C ILE A 276 10.15 -15.13 14.93
N LEU A 277 10.89 -14.24 15.61
CA LEU A 277 12.05 -13.59 15.02
C LEU A 277 13.19 -14.57 14.71
N GLU A 278 13.38 -15.61 15.52
CA GLU A 278 14.39 -16.64 15.26
C GLU A 278 14.08 -17.47 14.01
N PHE A 279 12.80 -17.83 13.78
CA PHE A 279 12.38 -18.43 12.50
C PHE A 279 12.72 -17.52 11.31
N TYR A 280 12.49 -16.21 11.45
CA TYR A 280 12.80 -15.25 10.39
C TYR A 280 14.31 -15.17 10.13
N ARG A 281 15.12 -15.13 11.20
CA ARG A 281 16.58 -15.14 11.15
C ARG A 281 17.11 -16.36 10.39
N ASN A 282 16.72 -17.55 10.81
CA ASN A 282 17.16 -18.79 10.16
C ASN A 282 16.80 -18.81 8.65
N ALA A 283 15.58 -18.42 8.31
CA ALA A 283 15.10 -18.43 6.93
C ALA A 283 15.80 -17.41 6.01
N VAL A 284 16.29 -16.28 6.53
CA VAL A 284 17.07 -15.32 5.73
C VAL A 284 18.57 -15.64 5.70
N GLU A 285 19.11 -16.29 6.74
CA GLU A 285 20.50 -16.77 6.78
C GLU A 285 20.76 -17.85 5.71
N GLU A 286 19.78 -18.71 5.40
CA GLU A 286 19.83 -19.62 4.24
C GLU A 286 20.01 -18.91 2.89
N SER A 287 19.56 -17.65 2.79
CA SER A 287 19.75 -16.79 1.62
C SER A 287 21.03 -15.94 1.69
N GLY A 288 21.89 -16.17 2.68
CA GLY A 288 23.12 -15.40 2.92
C GLY A 288 22.89 -14.00 3.52
N TRP A 289 21.71 -13.72 4.05
CA TRP A 289 21.41 -12.42 4.68
C TRP A 289 21.56 -12.51 6.20
N GLU A 290 22.58 -11.85 6.73
CA GLU A 290 22.76 -11.68 8.18
C GLU A 290 21.88 -10.53 8.70
N LEU A 291 21.05 -10.81 9.72
CA LEU A 291 20.27 -9.78 10.39
C LEU A 291 21.09 -9.07 11.48
N PRO A 292 20.92 -7.73 11.63
CA PRO A 292 21.67 -6.95 12.59
C PRO A 292 21.47 -7.39 14.04
N THR A 293 22.31 -6.83 14.93
CA THR A 293 22.20 -7.01 16.38
C THR A 293 20.79 -6.65 16.88
N PRO A 294 20.32 -7.23 18.00
CA PRO A 294 19.02 -6.90 18.59
C PRO A 294 18.80 -5.38 18.74
N ASP A 295 19.76 -4.64 19.29
CA ASP A 295 19.63 -3.19 19.47
C ASP A 295 19.41 -2.42 18.15
N ASN A 296 20.14 -2.78 17.08
CA ASN A 296 19.99 -2.15 15.77
C ASN A 296 18.68 -2.56 15.09
N LEU A 297 18.30 -3.83 15.18
CA LEU A 297 17.03 -4.34 14.66
C LEU A 297 15.83 -3.67 15.34
N ASN A 298 15.91 -3.49 16.66
CA ASN A 298 14.90 -2.80 17.45
C ASN A 298 14.71 -1.35 16.97
N ALA A 299 15.81 -0.64 16.73
CA ALA A 299 15.78 0.73 16.22
C ALA A 299 15.26 0.83 14.76
N LEU A 300 15.49 -0.20 13.93
CA LEU A 300 14.91 -0.30 12.59
C LEU A 300 13.38 -0.49 12.66
N PHE A 301 12.91 -1.39 13.51
CA PHE A 301 11.48 -1.59 13.73
C PHE A 301 10.81 -0.32 14.29
N GLU A 302 11.42 0.34 15.28
CA GLU A 302 10.94 1.64 15.78
C GLU A 302 10.82 2.68 14.66
N THR A 303 11.79 2.72 13.73
CA THR A 303 11.76 3.65 12.59
C THR A 303 10.55 3.40 11.69
N ALA A 304 10.20 2.13 11.43
CA ALA A 304 8.97 1.79 10.70
C ALA A 304 7.70 2.19 11.47
N GLU A 305 7.62 1.89 12.78
CA GLU A 305 6.44 2.27 13.58
C GLU A 305 6.26 3.79 13.71
N TYR A 306 7.37 4.55 13.80
CA TYR A 306 7.30 6.01 13.83
C TYR A 306 6.85 6.61 12.49
N ALA A 307 7.17 5.96 11.36
CA ALA A 307 6.62 6.36 10.06
C ALA A 307 5.10 6.16 10.01
N ARG A 308 4.59 5.02 10.50
CA ARG A 308 3.13 4.75 10.61
C ARG A 308 2.44 5.69 11.58
N PHE A 309 3.04 5.93 12.74
CA PHE A 309 2.56 6.90 13.73
C PHE A 309 2.38 8.29 13.10
N ALA A 310 3.39 8.78 12.37
CA ALA A 310 3.28 10.05 11.66
C ALA A 310 2.19 10.01 10.57
N ASN A 311 2.11 8.93 9.78
CA ASN A 311 1.08 8.78 8.74
C ASN A 311 -0.36 8.84 9.31
N ARG A 312 -0.60 8.22 10.48
CA ARG A 312 -1.90 8.25 11.19
C ARG A 312 -2.32 9.66 11.64
N ILE A 313 -1.39 10.61 11.78
CA ILE A 313 -1.69 12.00 12.20
C ILE A 313 -2.14 12.87 11.02
N ILE A 314 -1.52 12.68 9.85
CA ILE A 314 -1.66 13.57 8.67
C ILE A 314 -3.14 13.82 8.36
N TRP A 315 -3.91 12.75 8.20
CA TRP A 315 -5.24 12.86 7.65
C TRP A 315 -6.32 13.33 8.63
N PRO A 316 -6.37 12.88 9.91
CA PRO A 316 -7.20 13.51 10.92
C PRO A 316 -6.95 15.02 11.03
N ALA A 317 -5.69 15.46 11.00
CA ALA A 317 -5.33 16.87 11.03
C ALA A 317 -5.78 17.62 9.77
N ILE A 318 -5.62 17.04 8.57
CA ILE A 318 -6.19 17.60 7.33
C ILE A 318 -7.72 17.73 7.42
N ALA A 319 -8.43 16.70 7.89
CA ALA A 319 -9.89 16.72 8.00
C ALA A 319 -10.41 17.79 9.00
N LEU A 320 -9.66 18.05 10.07
CA LEU A 320 -9.92 19.16 10.99
C LEU A 320 -9.74 20.53 10.33
N VAL A 321 -8.74 20.68 9.45
CA VAL A 321 -8.44 21.94 8.75
C VAL A 321 -9.38 22.21 7.57
N THR A 322 -9.65 21.21 6.73
CA THR A 322 -10.39 21.37 5.47
C THR A 322 -11.89 21.20 5.65
N ASP A 323 -12.29 20.14 6.36
CA ASP A 323 -13.69 19.70 6.46
C ASP A 323 -14.32 20.09 7.81
N LYS A 324 -13.51 20.61 8.75
CA LYS A 324 -13.87 20.87 10.16
C LYS A 324 -14.44 19.64 10.87
N ALA A 325 -13.98 18.45 10.48
CA ALA A 325 -14.59 17.21 10.90
C ALA A 325 -14.15 16.82 12.33
N GLU A 326 -15.06 16.92 13.29
CA GLU A 326 -14.80 16.74 14.73
C GLU A 326 -14.17 15.38 15.08
N TRP A 327 -14.51 14.32 14.33
CA TRP A 327 -13.91 12.99 14.50
C TRP A 327 -12.38 12.99 14.39
N GLY A 328 -11.79 13.95 13.67
CA GLY A 328 -10.34 14.07 13.55
C GLY A 328 -9.67 14.34 14.91
N ALA A 329 -10.31 15.05 15.83
CA ALA A 329 -9.75 15.32 17.15
C ALA A 329 -9.75 14.07 18.04
N ALA A 330 -10.79 13.23 17.94
CA ALA A 330 -10.85 11.93 18.60
C ALA A 330 -9.76 10.98 18.05
N ALA A 331 -9.65 10.88 16.73
CA ALA A 331 -8.62 10.08 16.07
C ALA A 331 -7.18 10.51 16.44
N LEU A 332 -6.92 11.81 16.58
CA LEU A 332 -5.62 12.30 17.07
C LEU A 332 -5.37 11.97 18.54
N ALA A 333 -6.41 11.92 19.39
CA ALA A 333 -6.29 11.51 20.78
C ALA A 333 -5.97 10.01 20.90
N GLU A 334 -6.63 9.16 20.11
CA GLU A 334 -6.32 7.73 20.01
C GLU A 334 -4.85 7.49 19.61
N VAL A 335 -4.31 8.27 18.67
CA VAL A 335 -2.90 8.18 18.23
C VAL A 335 -1.91 8.67 19.31
N GLU A 336 -2.33 9.52 20.24
CA GLU A 336 -1.48 10.01 21.33
C GLU A 336 -1.48 9.12 22.58
N ASP A 337 -2.58 8.39 22.80
CA ASP A 337 -2.81 7.53 23.97
C ASP A 337 -1.59 6.64 24.29
N PRO A 338 -1.05 6.70 25.53
CA PRO A 338 -0.05 5.73 25.99
C PRO A 338 -0.41 4.25 25.75
N SER A 339 -1.69 3.88 25.69
CA SER A 339 -2.14 2.51 25.36
C SER A 339 -1.96 2.16 23.87
N SER A 340 -2.03 3.15 22.98
CA SER A 340 -1.79 3.00 21.53
C SER A 340 -0.31 3.05 21.16
N ARG A 341 0.57 3.39 22.12
CA ARG A 341 2.01 3.19 21.98
C ARG A 341 2.29 1.69 21.93
N LEU A 342 2.34 1.19 20.70
CA LEU A 342 2.81 -0.15 20.37
C LEU A 342 4.07 -0.45 21.20
N PRO A 343 4.02 -1.42 22.14
CA PRO A 343 5.20 -1.77 22.90
C PRO A 343 6.24 -2.25 21.88
N CYS A 344 7.40 -1.60 21.92
CA CYS A 344 8.51 -1.80 20.98
C CYS A 344 8.59 -3.30 20.61
N PRO A 345 8.59 -3.68 19.32
CA PRO A 345 8.41 -5.07 18.82
C PRO A 345 9.51 -6.08 19.19
N CYS A 346 10.16 -5.87 20.33
CA CYS A 346 11.57 -6.03 20.51
C CYS A 346 11.82 -6.82 21.79
N LEU A 347 12.59 -7.89 21.59
CA LEU A 347 13.35 -8.64 22.59
C LEU A 347 13.70 -7.76 23.80
N ARG A 348 13.48 -8.28 25.03
CA ARG A 348 13.73 -7.56 26.31
C ARG A 348 15.01 -6.71 26.19
N PRO A 349 14.94 -5.38 26.43
CA PRO A 349 16.12 -4.55 26.31
C PRO A 349 17.21 -5.06 27.25
N THR A 350 18.38 -5.37 26.71
CA THR A 350 19.59 -5.51 27.51
C THR A 350 19.75 -4.21 28.31
N PRO A 351 19.85 -4.25 29.65
CA PRO A 351 19.93 -3.04 30.43
C PRO A 351 21.13 -2.23 29.97
N ARG A 352 20.87 -1.01 29.47
CA ARG A 352 21.90 -0.12 28.93
C ARG A 352 22.98 0.11 29.97
N ALA A 353 24.12 -0.57 29.82
CA ALA A 353 25.36 -0.10 30.41
C ALA A 353 25.57 1.33 29.90
N THR A 354 25.72 2.28 30.83
CA THR A 354 25.94 3.68 30.52
C THR A 354 27.16 3.82 29.61
N ARG A 355 26.97 4.22 28.35
CA ARG A 355 28.08 4.57 27.44
C ARG A 355 28.85 5.77 28.02
N ARG A 356 29.88 5.48 28.81
CA ARG A 356 31.05 6.37 28.96
C ARG A 356 32.01 6.06 27.81
N ASN A 357 32.62 7.12 27.29
CA ASN A 357 33.66 7.16 26.25
C ASN A 357 34.55 5.90 26.15
N GLU A 358 34.33 5.08 25.12
CA GLU A 358 35.31 4.10 24.61
C GLU A 358 35.33 4.13 23.07
N ASP A 359 35.56 5.32 22.50
CA ASP A 359 35.73 5.53 21.05
C ASP A 359 37.08 6.19 20.72
N ALA A 360 38.07 5.97 21.58
CA ALA A 360 39.40 6.59 21.49
C ALA A 360 40.45 5.74 20.77
N ASP A 361 40.22 4.43 20.56
CA ASP A 361 41.30 3.53 20.11
C ASP A 361 40.87 2.37 19.18
N ARG A 362 40.33 2.70 18.01
CA ARG A 362 40.32 1.80 16.84
C ARG A 362 40.72 2.51 15.55
N ARG A 363 42.03 2.67 15.33
CA ARG A 363 42.57 3.03 14.01
C ARG A 363 42.28 1.92 12.98
N PRO A 364 41.84 2.23 11.76
CA PRO A 364 41.60 1.21 10.74
C PRO A 364 42.91 0.58 10.26
N ARG A 365 42.96 -0.76 10.22
CA ARG A 365 44.06 -1.51 9.60
C ARG A 365 44.03 -1.28 8.08
N ARG A 366 45.12 -0.75 7.53
CA ARG A 366 45.30 -0.61 6.08
C ARG A 366 45.37 -1.98 5.41
N LEU A 367 44.49 -2.22 4.43
CA LEU A 367 44.71 -3.24 3.41
C LEU A 367 45.96 -2.89 2.59
N GLN A 368 46.92 -3.81 2.53
CA GLN A 368 48.11 -3.68 1.69
C GLN A 368 47.78 -4.15 0.27
N TYR A 369 47.81 -3.25 -0.71
CA TYR A 369 47.91 -3.65 -2.12
C TYR A 369 49.38 -3.88 -2.50
N GLY A 370 49.62 -5.00 -3.18
CA GLY A 370 50.96 -5.48 -3.52
C GLY A 370 51.71 -4.58 -4.50
N ARG A 371 53.04 -4.53 -4.33
CA ARG A 371 53.94 -3.87 -5.29
C ARG A 371 54.12 -4.75 -6.53
N LEU A 372 53.90 -4.17 -7.71
CA LEU A 372 54.61 -4.58 -8.93
C LEU A 372 55.41 -3.39 -9.47
N ARG A 373 56.64 -3.68 -9.93
CA ARG A 373 57.62 -2.70 -10.43
C ARG A 373 57.59 -2.64 -11.96
N GLY A 374 57.84 -1.46 -12.54
CA GLY A 374 58.52 -1.34 -13.83
C GLY A 374 57.91 -0.35 -14.83
N GLY A 375 58.75 0.42 -15.51
CA GLY A 375 58.40 1.21 -16.70
C GLY A 375 58.50 2.74 -16.54
N ARG A 376 59.37 3.39 -17.34
CA ARG A 376 59.54 4.87 -17.38
C ARG A 376 59.08 5.44 -18.74
N ARG A 377 58.12 6.39 -18.72
CA ARG A 377 57.96 7.57 -19.63
C ARG A 377 57.83 7.31 -21.17
N PRO A 378 57.49 8.32 -22.02
CA PRO A 378 57.00 9.69 -21.77
C PRO A 378 55.66 10.06 -22.49
N PHE A 379 55.26 11.32 -22.28
CA PHE A 379 54.20 12.11 -22.94
C PHE A 379 54.02 11.98 -24.46
N LEU A 380 52.74 11.94 -24.88
CA LEU A 380 52.08 12.63 -26.03
C LEU A 380 50.56 12.27 -25.96
N GLY A 381 49.58 13.07 -26.39
CA GLY A 381 49.59 14.48 -26.84
C GLY A 381 48.34 14.85 -27.69
N LEU A 382 47.19 15.19 -27.08
CA LEU A 382 45.95 15.58 -27.80
C LEU A 382 45.20 16.79 -27.17
N PRO A 383 44.52 17.64 -27.97
CA PRO A 383 43.98 18.94 -27.56
C PRO A 383 42.48 18.92 -27.14
N PRO A 384 41.96 19.99 -26.51
CA PRO A 384 40.57 20.08 -26.05
C PRO A 384 39.60 20.52 -27.17
N ILE A 385 38.42 19.89 -27.22
CA ILE A 385 37.32 20.30 -28.10
C ILE A 385 36.37 21.24 -27.32
N ARG A 386 36.17 22.45 -27.85
CA ARG A 386 35.14 23.41 -27.39
C ARG A 386 33.85 23.25 -28.20
N PRO A 387 32.67 23.63 -27.65
CA PRO A 387 31.38 23.41 -28.29
C PRO A 387 31.13 24.38 -29.45
N ARG A 388 30.31 23.95 -30.43
CA ARG A 388 29.76 24.83 -31.48
C ARG A 388 28.23 24.89 -31.40
N ALA A 389 27.72 26.09 -31.61
CA ALA A 389 26.29 26.41 -31.56
C ALA A 389 25.54 26.05 -32.86
N ALA A 390 24.22 26.08 -32.79
CA ALA A 390 23.29 25.74 -33.87
C ALA A 390 23.26 26.77 -35.02
N PRO A 391 22.72 26.39 -36.20
CA PRO A 391 22.14 27.30 -37.18
C PRO A 391 20.60 27.25 -37.20
N THR A 392 19.99 28.35 -37.63
CA THR A 392 18.53 28.58 -37.68
C THR A 392 18.06 28.81 -39.14
N ARG A 393 16.76 28.57 -39.41
CA ARG A 393 15.99 28.88 -40.66
C ARG A 393 16.14 27.82 -41.77
N LEU A 394 15.05 27.29 -42.35
CA LEU A 394 14.09 28.05 -43.18
C LEU A 394 12.61 27.63 -43.04
N ARG A 395 11.74 28.18 -43.91
CA ARG A 395 10.28 28.39 -43.72
C ARG A 395 9.46 27.79 -44.89
N ARG A 396 8.17 27.47 -44.63
CA ARG A 396 7.05 27.27 -45.61
C ARG A 396 7.22 26.04 -46.54
N LEU A 397 6.19 25.42 -47.16
CA LEU A 397 4.72 25.54 -47.23
C LEU A 397 4.12 24.10 -46.98
N LEU A 398 2.84 23.84 -46.70
CA LEU A 398 1.64 24.10 -47.52
C LEU A 398 0.34 23.90 -46.71
N VAL A 399 -0.70 24.65 -47.07
CA VAL A 399 -2.11 24.34 -46.78
C VAL A 399 -2.86 24.44 -48.12
N GLY A 400 -3.69 23.45 -48.45
CA GLY A 400 -4.49 23.44 -49.69
C GLY A 400 -5.76 22.61 -49.52
N ARG A 401 -6.90 23.17 -49.93
CA ARG A 401 -8.27 22.59 -49.85
C ARG A 401 -8.73 22.08 -51.23
N LEU A 402 -9.95 21.50 -51.24
CA LEU A 402 -10.95 21.31 -52.33
C LEU A 402 -11.00 19.88 -52.90
N SER A 403 -12.15 19.30 -53.31
CA SER A 403 -13.60 19.50 -53.01
C SER A 403 -14.44 18.41 -53.73
N ASN A 404 -15.76 18.34 -53.44
CA ASN A 404 -16.83 17.59 -54.15
C ASN A 404 -16.95 16.07 -53.85
N HIS A 405 -18.14 15.42 -53.80
CA HIS A 405 -19.54 15.82 -54.10
C HIS A 405 -20.53 15.39 -52.98
N GLY A 406 -21.74 15.98 -52.95
CA GLY A 406 -22.94 15.47 -52.23
C GLY A 406 -23.81 14.57 -53.14
N PRO A 407 -25.16 14.45 -52.96
CA PRO A 407 -26.05 15.22 -52.07
C PRO A 407 -27.15 14.42 -51.29
N CYS A 408 -27.86 15.06 -50.35
CA CYS A 408 -29.34 15.04 -50.31
C CYS A 408 -30.01 15.96 -49.24
N ARG A 409 -31.00 16.74 -49.70
CA ARG A 409 -32.29 17.15 -49.05
C ARG A 409 -32.24 17.70 -47.59
N SER A 410 -32.34 19.02 -47.37
CA SER A 410 -33.57 19.86 -47.30
C SER A 410 -34.49 19.57 -46.09
N GLY A 411 -34.87 20.52 -45.23
CA GLY A 411 -34.52 21.95 -45.12
C GLY A 411 -35.51 22.69 -44.20
N ARG A 412 -35.26 23.98 -43.86
CA ARG A 412 -36.26 24.95 -43.35
C ARG A 412 -35.74 26.39 -43.46
N ARG A 413 -36.64 27.36 -43.69
CA ARG A 413 -36.34 28.81 -43.85
C ARG A 413 -36.64 29.60 -42.57
N GLY A 414 -36.05 30.80 -42.46
CA GLY A 414 -36.27 31.80 -41.40
C GLY A 414 -34.91 32.41 -41.00
N VAL A 415 -34.43 33.50 -41.62
CA VAL A 415 -34.86 34.90 -41.40
C VAL A 415 -34.96 35.23 -39.90
N GLY A 416 -34.16 36.12 -39.31
CA GLY A 416 -33.07 36.93 -39.84
C GLY A 416 -33.04 38.32 -39.20
N HIS A 417 -32.25 38.51 -38.14
CA HIS A 417 -31.92 39.85 -37.64
C HIS A 417 -30.60 39.87 -36.87
N VAL A 418 -29.84 40.94 -37.08
CA VAL A 418 -28.63 41.33 -36.34
C VAL A 418 -28.83 42.79 -35.94
N PRO A 419 -28.55 43.15 -34.68
CA PRO A 419 -27.72 44.33 -34.49
C PRO A 419 -26.49 44.10 -33.63
N ARG A 420 -25.56 45.04 -33.77
CA ARG A 420 -24.22 45.10 -33.18
C ARG A 420 -24.21 45.06 -31.65
N ALA A 421 -23.19 44.34 -31.17
CA ALA A 421 -22.24 44.73 -30.14
C ALA A 421 -22.64 45.84 -29.15
N ASP A 422 -22.58 45.47 -27.87
CA ASP A 422 -22.05 46.37 -26.84
C ASP A 422 -21.02 45.62 -25.98
N ALA A 423 -19.92 46.29 -25.64
CA ALA A 423 -18.79 45.67 -24.97
C ALA A 423 -18.84 45.93 -23.46
N THR A 424 -18.99 44.88 -22.65
CA THR A 424 -18.81 45.00 -21.20
C THR A 424 -17.74 44.04 -20.69
N ILE A 425 -16.61 44.61 -20.29
CA ILE A 425 -15.54 43.88 -19.61
C ILE A 425 -16.06 43.40 -18.26
N ARG A 426 -16.36 42.10 -18.15
CA ARG A 426 -16.54 41.42 -16.85
C ARG A 426 -15.43 40.38 -16.68
N ALA A 427 -14.52 40.68 -15.76
CA ALA A 427 -13.46 39.77 -15.35
C ALA A 427 -14.08 38.49 -14.75
N ARG A 428 -14.18 37.42 -15.55
CA ARG A 428 -14.51 36.09 -15.05
C ARG A 428 -13.29 35.50 -14.37
N ARG A 429 -13.29 35.42 -13.04
CA ARG A 429 -12.45 34.49 -12.29
C ARG A 429 -12.77 33.07 -12.79
N GLN A 430 -11.88 32.48 -13.59
CA GLN A 430 -11.88 31.04 -13.80
C GLN A 430 -11.44 30.36 -12.50
N ILE A 431 -12.41 29.98 -11.68
CA ILE A 431 -12.18 29.02 -10.61
C ILE A 431 -11.98 27.68 -11.32
N PHE A 432 -10.73 27.24 -11.43
CA PHE A 432 -10.42 25.84 -11.73
C PHE A 432 -11.08 24.99 -10.64
N ARG A 433 -12.14 24.28 -10.98
CA ARG A 433 -12.65 23.20 -10.13
C ARG A 433 -11.59 22.10 -10.12
N LEU A 434 -10.95 21.90 -8.98
CA LEU A 434 -10.11 20.74 -8.74
C LEU A 434 -10.96 19.45 -8.83
N PRO A 435 -10.40 18.31 -9.27
CA PRO A 435 -11.14 17.06 -9.33
C PRO A 435 -11.59 16.57 -7.94
N ASN A 436 -12.58 15.66 -7.91
CA ASN A 436 -13.27 15.17 -6.71
C ASN A 436 -12.42 14.33 -5.69
N GLY A 437 -11.09 14.49 -5.68
CA GLY A 437 -10.16 13.67 -4.88
C GLY A 437 -10.33 13.77 -3.35
N CYS A 438 -11.04 14.77 -2.84
CA CYS A 438 -11.29 14.90 -1.39
C CYS A 438 -12.13 13.74 -0.81
N ARG A 439 -13.03 13.14 -1.59
CA ARG A 439 -13.82 11.98 -1.09
C ARG A 439 -12.96 10.75 -0.85
N ASP A 440 -12.00 10.47 -1.74
CA ASP A 440 -11.05 9.36 -1.57
C ASP A 440 -10.06 9.60 -0.43
N ALA A 441 -9.73 10.85 -0.12
CA ALA A 441 -8.98 11.18 1.09
C ALA A 441 -9.78 10.78 2.34
N SER A 442 -11.05 11.18 2.48
CA SER A 442 -11.90 10.75 3.60
C SER A 442 -12.03 9.21 3.71
N PHE A 443 -12.07 8.50 2.58
CA PHE A 443 -12.19 7.04 2.56
C PHE A 443 -10.93 6.30 3.06
N ARG A 444 -9.72 6.75 2.71
CA ARG A 444 -8.46 6.10 3.16
C ARG A 444 -8.29 6.13 4.68
N VAL A 445 -8.93 7.09 5.34
CA VAL A 445 -8.69 7.44 6.74
C VAL A 445 -9.67 6.72 7.66
N ALA A 446 -10.91 6.56 7.20
CA ALA A 446 -11.88 5.70 7.84
C ALA A 446 -11.41 4.23 7.91
N ASP A 447 -10.69 3.73 6.90
CA ASP A 447 -10.08 2.40 6.90
C ASP A 447 -8.83 2.32 7.78
N ALA A 448 -7.90 3.28 7.68
CA ALA A 448 -6.61 3.25 8.39
C ALA A 448 -6.73 3.41 9.92
N LEU A 449 -7.75 4.13 10.41
CA LEU A 449 -7.96 4.33 11.85
C LEU A 449 -8.66 3.13 12.52
N ARG A 450 -9.65 2.52 11.84
CA ARG A 450 -10.57 1.53 12.46
C ARG A 450 -9.99 0.11 12.59
N ARG A 451 -8.90 -0.24 11.89
CA ARG A 451 -8.17 -1.52 12.06
C ARG A 451 -7.41 -1.66 13.40
N CYS A 452 -7.70 -0.78 14.37
CA CYS A 452 -7.09 -0.77 15.69
C CYS A 452 -8.03 -1.20 16.82
N GLU A 453 -9.30 -1.51 16.56
CA GLU A 453 -10.12 -2.20 17.56
C GLU A 453 -9.55 -3.61 17.82
N PRO A 454 -9.21 -3.98 19.07
CA PRO A 454 -9.15 -5.38 19.43
C PRO A 454 -10.59 -5.90 19.40
N ARG A 455 -10.96 -6.63 18.34
CA ARG A 455 -12.27 -7.31 18.27
C ARG A 455 -12.42 -8.20 19.50
N GLY A 456 -13.20 -7.73 20.47
CA GLY A 456 -13.53 -8.51 21.66
C GLY A 456 -14.28 -9.77 21.23
N GLY A 457 -13.83 -10.93 21.71
CA GLY A 457 -14.40 -12.23 21.35
C GLY A 457 -15.86 -12.36 21.80
N GLY A 458 -16.78 -11.92 20.95
CA GLY A 458 -18.22 -12.06 21.13
C GLY A 458 -18.69 -13.45 20.72
N SER A 459 -18.40 -14.47 21.53
CA SER A 459 -19.12 -15.74 21.43
C SER A 459 -20.60 -15.53 21.76
N ARG A 460 -21.49 -15.84 20.82
CA ARG A 460 -22.85 -16.39 21.05
C ARG A 460 -23.53 -16.79 19.74
N LEU A 461 -23.70 -18.11 19.59
CA LEU A 461 -24.69 -18.85 18.79
C LEU A 461 -24.75 -18.57 17.29
#